data_AF-A0A932KW53-F1
#
_entry.id   AF-A0A932KW53-F1
#
_cell.length_a   1.000
_cell.length_b   1.000
_cell.length_c   1.000
_cell.angle_alpha   90.00
_cell.angle_beta   90.00
_cell.angle_gamma   90.00
#
_symmetry.space_group_name_H-M   'P 1'
#
loop_
_entity.id
_entity.type
_entity.pdbx_description
1 polymer ?
#
loop_
_entity_poly.entity_id
_entity_poly.type
_entity_poly.pdbx_seq_one_letter_code
_entity_poly.pdbx_strand_id
1 'polypeptide(L)'
;NDRRDNWTDGYTKNAVVITWVGNNDNSAMSGAVSGVSGASPIWNKVMKAVLDKAEKGFYDPDVKGHSWSSQPDGVIGKNICTPTGTLPTSEDPANPGCSTRFEYFLKDSLPGSDISFRQDVQIDKTTGQLAGKDTPPENIETQNHPILKDPVGTLFCLDCPVASTSAIIRYPSR
;
A
#
# COMPACT_ATOMS: atom_id res chain seq x y z
N ASN A 1 -9.98 19.06 -5.48
CA ASN A 1 -8.91 19.41 -4.52
C ASN A 1 -8.48 20.82 -4.88
N ASP A 2 -8.73 21.76 -3.97
CA ASP A 2 -8.81 23.18 -4.30
C ASP A 2 -7.63 23.98 -3.72
N ARG A 3 -6.61 23.28 -3.17
CA ARG A 3 -5.35 23.86 -2.65
C ARG A 3 -5.53 24.93 -1.58
N ARG A 4 -6.56 24.79 -0.75
CA ARG A 4 -6.86 25.72 0.36
C ARG A 4 -6.30 25.25 1.68
N ASP A 5 -6.16 23.95 1.83
CA ASP A 5 -5.82 23.31 3.10
C ASP A 5 -4.68 22.32 2.91
N ASN A 6 -3.64 22.48 3.73
CA ASN A 6 -2.59 21.50 3.91
C ASN A 6 -2.62 21.02 5.36
N TRP A 7 -2.83 19.73 5.54
CA TRP A 7 -2.83 19.10 6.85
C TRP A 7 -1.63 18.16 7.00
N THR A 8 -1.12 18.07 8.21
CA THR A 8 -0.24 16.96 8.63
C THR A 8 -0.51 16.66 10.08
N ASP A 9 -0.89 15.41 10.32
CA ASP A 9 -1.33 14.92 11.61
C ASP A 9 -0.50 13.70 11.99
N GLY A 10 -0.21 13.56 13.27
CA GLY A 10 0.47 12.39 13.78
C GLY A 10 0.61 12.43 15.30
N TYR A 11 1.03 11.32 15.87
CA TYR A 11 0.97 11.13 17.32
C TYR A 11 2.14 10.31 17.84
N THR A 12 2.32 10.41 19.15
CA THR A 12 3.12 9.52 20.00
C THR A 12 2.24 9.04 21.16
N LYS A 13 2.78 8.22 22.07
CA LYS A 13 2.09 7.90 23.33
C LYS A 13 1.76 9.16 24.17
N ASN A 14 2.55 10.22 24.04
CA ASN A 14 2.49 11.39 24.93
C ASN A 14 1.79 12.62 24.31
N ALA A 15 1.66 12.68 22.99
CA ALA A 15 1.12 13.85 22.32
C ALA A 15 0.51 13.52 20.96
N VAL A 16 -0.52 14.28 20.59
CA VAL A 16 -1.07 14.38 19.24
C VAL A 16 -0.71 15.75 18.69
N VAL A 17 -0.17 15.81 17.48
CA VAL A 17 0.18 17.06 16.80
C VAL A 17 -0.55 17.09 15.47
N ILE A 18 -1.32 18.15 15.27
CA ILE A 18 -2.12 18.44 14.09
C ILE A 18 -1.66 19.79 13.59
N THR A 19 -1.26 19.87 12.32
CA THR A 19 -0.78 21.10 11.71
C THR A 19 -1.58 21.43 10.48
N TRP A 20 -2.14 22.63 10.45
CA TRP A 20 -2.82 23.19 9.29
C TRP A 20 -2.04 24.38 8.74
N VAL A 21 -1.98 24.46 7.42
CA VAL A 21 -1.51 25.64 6.68
C VAL A 21 -2.52 25.97 5.59
N GLY A 22 -3.02 27.20 5.61
CA GLY A 22 -3.94 27.75 4.62
C GLY A 22 -4.04 29.27 4.74
N ASN A 23 -4.70 29.90 3.77
CA ASN A 23 -4.98 31.32 3.83
C ASN A 23 -6.23 31.56 4.70
N ASN A 24 -6.16 32.49 5.64
CA ASN A 24 -7.27 32.80 6.56
C ASN A 24 -8.53 33.33 5.86
N ASP A 25 -8.40 33.82 4.62
CA ASP A 25 -9.50 34.30 3.79
C ASP A 25 -10.10 33.20 2.88
N ASN A 26 -9.67 31.94 3.05
CA ASN A 26 -10.11 30.78 2.27
C ASN A 26 -9.74 30.87 0.77
N SER A 27 -8.86 31.79 0.38
CA SER A 27 -8.29 31.81 -0.97
C SER A 27 -7.37 30.61 -1.18
N ALA A 28 -7.25 30.16 -2.43
CA ALA A 28 -6.32 29.08 -2.76
C ALA A 28 -4.87 29.56 -2.57
N MET A 29 -4.02 28.71 -1.99
CA MET A 29 -2.60 28.98 -1.88
C MET A 29 -1.92 28.92 -3.26
N SER A 30 -0.95 29.80 -3.49
CA SER A 30 -0.19 29.84 -4.75
C SER A 30 0.98 28.84 -4.73
N GLY A 31 1.30 28.25 -5.89
CA GLY A 31 2.39 27.27 -6.05
C GLY A 31 1.98 25.80 -5.88
N ALA A 32 2.98 24.92 -5.86
CA ALA A 32 2.81 23.48 -5.62
C ALA A 32 2.75 23.20 -4.11
N VAL A 33 1.62 23.55 -3.50
CA VAL A 33 1.43 23.40 -2.06
C VAL A 33 0.64 22.11 -1.80
N SER A 34 1.22 21.24 -0.96
CA SER A 34 0.62 20.00 -0.48
C SER A 34 0.87 19.86 1.02
N GLY A 35 0.20 18.91 1.69
CA GLY A 35 0.49 18.57 3.08
C GLY A 35 1.99 18.36 3.34
N VAL A 36 2.67 17.70 2.41
CA VAL A 36 4.11 17.36 2.48
C VAL A 36 5.01 18.60 2.42
N SER A 37 4.70 19.57 1.56
CA SER A 37 5.54 20.78 1.41
C SER A 37 5.14 21.91 2.36
N GLY A 38 3.89 21.96 2.82
CA GLY A 38 3.36 23.01 3.69
C GLY A 38 3.37 22.66 5.18
N ALA A 39 2.49 21.74 5.59
CA ALA A 39 2.24 21.45 7.00
C ALA A 39 3.28 20.48 7.61
N SER A 40 3.78 19.50 6.84
CA SER A 40 4.69 18.46 7.34
C SER A 40 6.00 18.98 7.93
N PRO A 41 6.68 20.00 7.36
CA PRO A 41 7.91 20.54 7.95
C PRO A 41 7.69 21.21 9.31
N ILE A 42 6.55 21.86 9.53
CA ILE A 42 6.17 22.46 10.81
C ILE A 42 5.86 21.34 11.81
N TRP A 43 5.02 20.38 11.42
CA TRP A 43 4.72 19.19 12.22
C TRP A 43 6.00 18.46 12.65
N ASN A 44 6.97 18.28 11.74
CA ASN A 44 8.24 17.60 12.04
C ASN A 44 9.06 18.31 13.12
N LYS A 45 9.12 19.64 13.08
CA LYS A 45 9.82 20.43 14.11
C LYS A 45 9.17 20.28 15.48
N VAL A 46 7.83 20.35 15.52
CA VAL A 46 7.07 20.18 16.78
C VAL A 46 7.26 18.77 17.34
N MET A 47 7.11 17.74 16.49
CA MET A 47 7.26 16.34 16.92
C MET A 47 8.66 16.01 17.41
N LYS A 48 9.72 16.55 16.78
CA LYS A 48 11.09 16.41 17.30
C LYS A 48 11.23 17.00 18.70
N ALA A 49 10.71 18.21 18.94
CA ALA A 49 10.72 18.80 20.27
C ALA A 49 9.89 18.00 21.30
N VAL A 50 8.79 17.37 20.87
CA VAL A 50 8.00 16.46 21.72
C VAL A 50 8.82 15.22 22.08
N LEU A 51 9.48 14.59 21.10
CA LEU A 51 10.30 13.39 21.32
C LEU A 51 11.50 13.69 22.23
N ASP A 52 12.21 14.79 22.01
CA ASP A 52 13.33 15.23 22.86
C ASP A 52 12.90 15.45 24.31
N LYS A 53 11.69 15.98 24.53
CA LYS A 53 11.12 16.13 25.88
C LYS A 53 10.78 14.78 26.50
N ALA A 54 10.20 13.87 25.72
CA ALA A 54 9.87 12.53 26.19
C ALA A 54 11.11 11.76 26.64
N GLU A 55 12.19 11.80 25.86
CA GLU A 55 13.45 11.12 26.19
C GLU A 55 14.12 11.67 27.46
N LYS A 56 13.89 12.95 27.78
CA LYS A 56 14.34 13.59 29.02
C LYS A 56 13.44 13.28 30.22
N GLY A 57 12.42 12.42 30.06
CA GLY A 57 11.48 12.05 31.10
C GLY A 57 10.49 13.16 31.47
N PHE A 58 10.25 14.13 30.58
CA PHE A 58 9.36 15.26 30.87
C PHE A 58 7.90 14.83 31.07
N TYR A 59 7.42 13.88 30.26
CA TYR A 59 6.03 13.40 30.32
C TYR A 59 5.86 12.22 31.28
N ASP A 60 6.89 11.37 31.40
CA ASP A 60 6.91 10.22 32.29
C ASP A 60 8.39 9.97 32.70
N PRO A 61 8.75 10.18 33.99
CA PRO A 61 10.13 10.06 34.44
C PRO A 61 10.64 8.60 34.45
N ASP A 62 9.74 7.62 34.46
CA ASP A 62 10.05 6.19 34.53
C ASP A 62 10.32 5.60 33.14
N VAL A 63 9.86 6.27 32.08
CA VAL A 63 10.14 5.88 30.69
C VAL A 63 11.52 6.42 30.27
N LYS A 64 12.47 5.51 30.01
CA LYS A 64 13.79 5.84 29.47
C LYS A 64 13.84 5.55 27.96
N GLY A 65 14.14 6.57 27.15
CA GLY A 65 14.28 6.45 25.70
C GLY A 65 12.97 6.60 24.92
N HIS A 66 12.90 6.04 23.72
CA HIS A 66 11.75 6.17 22.83
C HIS A 66 10.53 5.41 23.35
N SER A 67 9.46 6.14 23.67
CA SER A 67 8.17 5.58 24.06
C SER A 67 7.37 5.13 22.83
N TRP A 68 7.66 3.95 22.28
CA TRP A 68 6.79 3.33 21.27
C TRP A 68 5.66 2.56 21.93
N SER A 69 4.48 2.54 21.31
CA SER A 69 3.36 1.73 21.80
C SER A 69 3.73 0.25 21.73
N SER A 70 3.51 -0.48 22.82
CA SER A 70 3.58 -1.94 22.79
C SER A 70 2.49 -2.49 21.85
N GLN A 71 2.79 -3.60 21.18
CA GLN A 71 1.79 -4.32 20.40
C GLN A 71 0.56 -4.62 21.28
N PRO A 72 -0.65 -4.16 20.90
CA PRO A 72 -1.85 -4.40 21.69
C PRO A 72 -2.21 -5.89 21.77
N ASP A 73 -2.94 -6.26 22.83
CA ASP A 73 -3.51 -7.60 22.95
C ASP A 73 -4.43 -7.91 21.76
N GLY A 74 -4.34 -9.13 21.24
CA GLY A 74 -5.12 -9.57 20.09
C GLY A 74 -4.58 -9.12 18.73
N VAL A 75 -3.53 -8.28 18.68
CA VAL A 75 -2.75 -8.08 17.46
C VAL A 75 -1.70 -9.18 17.36
N ILE A 76 -1.52 -9.76 16.17
CA ILE A 76 -0.54 -10.81 15.88
C ILE A 76 0.26 -10.48 14.62
N GLY A 77 1.50 -10.95 14.54
CA GLY A 77 2.33 -10.84 13.35
C GLY A 77 2.21 -12.09 12.47
N LYS A 78 2.08 -11.91 11.15
CA LYS A 78 2.07 -13.01 10.17
C LYS A 78 2.87 -12.64 8.93
N ASN A 79 3.53 -13.64 8.34
CA ASN A 79 4.03 -13.53 6.98
C ASN A 79 2.89 -13.83 6.01
N ILE A 80 2.67 -12.90 5.08
CA ILE A 80 1.66 -13.00 4.02
C ILE A 80 2.34 -12.93 2.65
N CYS A 81 1.68 -13.47 1.62
CA CYS A 81 2.14 -13.33 0.25
C CYS A 81 2.08 -11.86 -0.19
N THR A 82 3.22 -11.29 -0.57
CA THR A 82 3.35 -9.90 -1.05
C THR A 82 2.36 -9.52 -2.15
N PRO A 83 2.12 -10.33 -3.21
CA PRO A 83 1.24 -9.93 -4.30
C PRO A 83 -0.25 -9.99 -3.97
N THR A 84 -0.67 -10.86 -3.04
CA THR A 84 -2.10 -11.15 -2.79
C THR A 84 -2.59 -10.64 -1.45
N GLY A 85 -1.71 -10.45 -0.47
CA GLY A 85 -2.11 -10.20 0.91
C GLY A 85 -2.62 -11.44 1.65
N THR A 86 -2.62 -12.61 1.02
CA THR A 86 -3.15 -13.86 1.59
C THR A 86 -2.12 -14.62 2.43
N LEU A 87 -2.59 -15.56 3.24
CA LEU A 87 -1.70 -16.48 3.93
C LEU A 87 -1.01 -17.42 2.91
N PRO A 88 0.28 -17.73 3.09
CA PRO A 88 0.96 -18.78 2.34
C PRO A 88 0.19 -20.10 2.39
N THR A 89 0.18 -20.88 1.30
CA THR A 89 -0.48 -22.20 1.25
C THR A 89 0.36 -23.29 1.91
N SER A 90 1.64 -23.01 2.11
CA SER A 90 2.58 -23.90 2.77
C SER A 90 3.08 -23.24 4.04
N GLU A 91 3.06 -24.00 5.14
CA GLU A 91 3.65 -23.58 6.40
C GLU A 91 5.17 -23.74 6.42
N ASP A 92 5.77 -24.41 5.42
CA ASP A 92 7.22 -24.53 5.27
C ASP A 92 7.83 -23.15 4.95
N PRO A 93 8.62 -22.54 5.86
CA PRO A 93 9.22 -21.24 5.62
C PRO A 93 10.23 -21.25 4.46
N ALA A 94 10.80 -22.40 4.12
CA ALA A 94 11.70 -22.53 2.97
C ALA A 94 10.95 -22.54 1.64
N ASN A 95 9.70 -23.05 1.64
CA ASN A 95 8.86 -23.18 0.45
C ASN A 95 7.43 -22.70 0.71
N PRO A 96 7.21 -21.40 0.99
CA PRO A 96 5.88 -20.85 1.28
C PRO A 96 4.94 -20.78 0.06
N GLY A 97 5.45 -21.07 -1.14
CA GLY A 97 4.70 -21.00 -2.40
C GLY A 97 4.57 -19.58 -3.00
N CYS A 98 5.04 -18.55 -2.29
CA CYS A 98 5.02 -17.15 -2.73
C CYS A 98 6.14 -16.34 -2.06
N SER A 99 6.48 -15.18 -2.63
CA SER A 99 7.32 -14.20 -1.92
C SER A 99 6.51 -13.57 -0.79
N THR A 100 7.04 -13.59 0.44
CA THR A 100 6.32 -13.14 1.63
C THR A 100 6.82 -11.80 2.18
N ARG A 101 5.95 -11.09 2.90
CA ARG A 101 6.29 -9.95 3.76
C ARG A 101 5.60 -10.07 5.12
N PHE A 102 6.20 -9.45 6.12
CA PHE A 102 5.64 -9.42 7.48
C PHE A 102 4.59 -8.31 7.61
N GLU A 103 3.44 -8.61 8.21
CA GLU A 103 2.36 -7.67 8.51
C GLU A 103 1.71 -7.99 9.86
N TYR A 104 1.01 -7.00 10.42
CA TYR A 104 0.22 -7.14 11.65
C TYR A 104 -1.28 -7.28 11.35
N PHE A 105 -1.95 -8.17 12.08
CA PHE A 105 -3.40 -8.43 11.96
C PHE A 105 -4.05 -8.54 13.33
N LEU A 106 -5.36 -8.29 13.39
CA LEU A 106 -6.17 -8.79 14.50
C LEU A 106 -6.23 -10.32 14.41
N LYS A 107 -6.13 -11.01 15.56
CA LYS A 107 -6.13 -12.48 15.65
C LYS A 107 -7.31 -13.12 14.91
N ASP A 108 -8.47 -12.46 14.96
CA ASP A 108 -9.72 -12.96 14.39
C ASP A 108 -10.01 -12.40 12.98
N SER A 109 -9.04 -11.71 12.35
CA SER A 109 -9.18 -11.10 11.03
C SER A 109 -8.02 -11.45 10.10
N LEU A 110 -7.56 -12.70 10.18
CA LEU A 110 -6.54 -13.20 9.26
C LEU A 110 -7.10 -13.35 7.84
N PRO A 111 -6.30 -13.01 6.81
CA PRO A 111 -6.68 -13.24 5.43
C PRO A 111 -6.74 -14.75 5.15
N GLY A 112 -7.58 -15.15 4.19
CA GLY A 112 -7.64 -16.56 3.77
C GLY A 112 -6.33 -17.03 3.12
N SER A 113 -6.19 -18.35 2.97
CA SER A 113 -5.11 -18.99 2.23
C SER A 113 -5.59 -19.31 0.81
N ASP A 114 -5.58 -18.32 -0.08
CA ASP A 114 -5.83 -18.55 -1.50
C ASP A 114 -4.65 -18.00 -2.30
N ILE A 115 -4.11 -18.88 -3.15
CA ILE A 115 -2.97 -18.63 -4.03
C ILE A 115 -3.37 -19.01 -5.46
N SER A 116 -4.66 -18.99 -5.80
CA SER A 116 -5.14 -19.02 -7.19
C SER A 116 -4.76 -17.74 -7.98
N PHE A 117 -3.68 -17.06 -7.58
CA PHE A 117 -3.01 -16.01 -8.32
C PHE A 117 -2.26 -16.55 -9.53
N ARG A 118 -1.91 -17.85 -9.59
CA ARG A 118 -1.32 -18.42 -10.81
C ARG A 118 -2.37 -19.13 -11.65
N GLN A 119 -2.48 -18.71 -12.89
CA GLN A 119 -3.45 -19.24 -13.85
C GLN A 119 -2.74 -19.49 -15.18
N ASP A 120 -3.17 -20.56 -15.86
CA ASP A 120 -2.80 -20.82 -17.23
C ASP A 120 -3.53 -19.81 -18.12
N VAL A 121 -2.77 -18.92 -18.74
CA VAL A 121 -3.29 -17.86 -19.61
C VAL A 121 -2.71 -17.98 -21.00
N GLN A 122 -3.45 -17.46 -21.96
CA GLN A 122 -3.01 -17.38 -23.35
C GLN A 122 -2.11 -16.15 -23.51
N ILE A 123 -0.89 -16.38 -23.95
CA ILE A 123 0.16 -15.39 -24.19
C ILE A 123 0.47 -15.37 -25.68
N ASP A 124 0.66 -14.18 -26.24
CA ASP A 124 1.26 -14.01 -27.56
C ASP A 124 2.77 -14.21 -27.44
N LYS A 125 3.28 -15.31 -27.97
CA LYS A 125 4.71 -15.68 -27.87
C LYS A 125 5.66 -14.67 -28.55
N THR A 126 5.13 -13.79 -29.41
CA THR A 126 5.94 -12.76 -30.09
C THR A 126 6.13 -11.50 -29.25
N THR A 127 5.16 -11.18 -28.39
CA THR A 127 5.18 -9.96 -27.56
C THR A 127 5.36 -10.25 -26.07
N GLY A 128 5.10 -11.48 -25.64
CA GLY A 128 5.04 -11.88 -24.23
C GLY A 128 3.81 -11.35 -23.48
N GLN A 129 2.89 -10.68 -24.17
CA GLN A 129 1.68 -10.09 -23.58
C GLN A 129 0.51 -11.09 -23.59
N LEU A 130 -0.52 -10.81 -22.80
CA LEU A 130 -1.79 -11.54 -22.89
C LEU A 130 -2.33 -11.51 -24.33
N ALA A 131 -2.66 -12.69 -24.87
CA ALA A 131 -3.19 -12.82 -26.22
C ALA A 131 -4.49 -12.02 -26.36
N GLY A 132 -4.50 -11.10 -27.33
CA GLY A 132 -5.66 -10.28 -27.65
C GLY A 132 -6.56 -10.94 -28.70
N LYS A 133 -7.65 -10.28 -29.05
CA LYS A 133 -8.55 -10.74 -30.13
C LYS A 133 -7.86 -10.79 -31.50
N ASP A 134 -6.84 -9.97 -31.69
CA ASP A 134 -6.10 -9.84 -32.95
C ASP A 134 -4.84 -10.72 -33.00
N THR A 135 -4.55 -11.48 -31.93
CA THR A 135 -3.40 -12.39 -31.89
C THR A 135 -3.69 -13.62 -32.78
N PRO A 136 -2.85 -13.90 -33.81
CA PRO A 136 -3.03 -15.06 -34.66
C PRO A 136 -2.95 -16.37 -33.86
N PRO A 137 -3.81 -17.38 -34.10
CA PRO A 137 -3.84 -18.62 -33.31
C PRO A 137 -2.49 -19.34 -33.21
N GLU A 138 -1.68 -19.29 -34.26
CA GLU A 138 -0.33 -19.87 -34.31
C GLU A 138 0.66 -19.22 -33.35
N ASN A 139 0.38 -17.98 -32.91
CA ASN A 139 1.21 -17.23 -31.97
C ASN A 139 0.71 -17.32 -30.52
N ILE A 140 -0.43 -17.97 -30.29
CA ILE A 140 -0.98 -18.17 -28.95
C ILE A 140 -0.32 -19.39 -28.30
N GLU A 141 0.21 -19.17 -27.10
CA GLU A 141 0.74 -20.22 -26.24
C GLU A 141 0.12 -20.13 -24.85
N THR A 142 -0.17 -21.28 -24.23
CA THR A 142 -0.64 -21.30 -22.84
C THR A 142 0.56 -21.31 -21.90
N GLN A 143 0.67 -20.29 -21.05
CA GLN A 143 1.74 -20.15 -20.07
C GLN A 143 1.15 -19.89 -18.68
N ASN A 144 1.82 -20.39 -17.64
CA ASN A 144 1.38 -20.20 -16.25
C ASN A 144 1.95 -18.89 -15.69
N HIS A 145 1.07 -17.92 -15.43
CA HIS A 145 1.46 -16.59 -14.96
C HIS A 145 0.73 -16.17 -13.68
N PRO A 146 1.34 -15.30 -12.87
CA PRO A 146 0.66 -14.57 -11.81
C PRO A 146 -0.35 -13.56 -12.38
N ILE A 147 -1.63 -13.85 -12.21
CA ILE A 147 -2.78 -13.07 -12.63
C ILE A 147 -3.55 -12.50 -11.41
N LEU A 148 -3.82 -11.20 -11.44
CA LEU A 148 -4.83 -10.57 -10.58
C LEU A 148 -6.09 -10.28 -11.40
N LYS A 149 -7.25 -10.50 -10.79
CA LYS A 149 -8.53 -10.12 -11.36
C LYS A 149 -9.12 -8.98 -10.56
N ASP A 150 -9.44 -7.88 -11.22
CA ASP A 150 -10.12 -6.76 -10.57
C ASP A 150 -11.61 -7.09 -10.31
N PRO A 151 -12.33 -6.28 -9.52
CA PRO A 151 -13.76 -6.49 -9.26
C PRO A 151 -14.68 -6.44 -10.49
N VAL A 152 -14.23 -5.87 -11.61
CA VAL A 152 -14.99 -5.83 -12.88
C VAL A 152 -14.60 -6.98 -13.83
N GLY A 153 -13.66 -7.82 -13.41
CA GLY A 153 -13.25 -9.04 -14.08
C GLY A 153 -12.07 -8.90 -15.03
N THR A 154 -11.41 -7.75 -15.07
CA THR A 154 -10.20 -7.52 -15.88
C THR A 154 -9.05 -8.34 -15.31
N LEU A 155 -8.33 -9.05 -16.19
CA LEU A 155 -7.14 -9.81 -15.83
C LEU A 155 -5.89 -8.95 -15.99
N PHE A 156 -5.04 -8.96 -14.96
CA PHE A 156 -3.76 -8.29 -14.92
C PHE A 156 -2.65 -9.32 -14.71
N CYS A 157 -1.82 -9.52 -15.72
CA CYS A 157 -0.61 -10.31 -15.59
C CYS A 157 0.48 -9.48 -14.92
N LEU A 158 1.04 -9.97 -13.80
CA LEU A 158 1.97 -9.19 -12.97
C LEU A 158 3.42 -9.22 -13.46
N ASP A 159 3.78 -10.19 -14.29
CA ASP A 159 5.13 -10.36 -14.83
C ASP A 159 5.18 -10.33 -16.36
N CYS A 160 4.04 -10.16 -17.04
CA CYS A 160 4.01 -9.91 -18.47
C CYS A 160 4.45 -8.46 -18.79
N PRO A 161 5.04 -8.22 -19.97
CA PRO A 161 5.29 -6.87 -20.46
C PRO A 161 4.01 -6.03 -20.48
N VAL A 162 4.09 -4.78 -20.02
CA VAL A 162 2.97 -3.84 -20.10
C VAL A 162 2.65 -3.58 -21.57
N ALA A 163 1.37 -3.70 -21.94
CA ALA A 163 0.93 -3.43 -23.30
C ALA A 163 1.38 -2.02 -23.75
N SER A 164 2.06 -1.96 -24.89
CA SER A 164 2.52 -0.71 -25.51
C SER A 164 1.41 0.02 -26.27
N THR A 165 0.24 -0.60 -26.40
CA THR A 165 -0.94 -0.05 -27.06
C THR A 165 -1.89 0.61 -26.06
N SER A 166 -2.49 1.72 -26.46
CA SER A 166 -3.42 2.49 -25.63
C SER A 166 -4.73 1.72 -25.42
N ALA A 167 -5.06 1.39 -24.17
CA ALA A 167 -6.36 0.84 -23.80
C ALA A 167 -7.41 1.95 -23.72
N ILE A 168 -8.52 1.82 -24.47
CA ILE A 168 -9.69 2.68 -24.30
C ILE A 168 -10.57 2.09 -23.20
N ILE A 169 -10.46 2.64 -21.99
CA ILE A 169 -11.35 2.27 -20.87
C ILE A 169 -12.69 2.98 -21.07
N ARG A 170 -13.71 2.25 -21.53
CA ARG A 170 -15.09 2.76 -21.58
C ARG A 170 -15.77 2.49 -20.24
N TYR A 171 -15.91 3.53 -19.43
CA TYR A 171 -16.79 3.45 -18.27
C TYR A 171 -18.25 3.37 -18.74
N PRO A 172 -19.09 2.51 -18.16
CA PRO A 172 -20.52 2.57 -18.39
C PRO A 172 -21.02 3.91 -17.84
N SER A 173 -21.32 4.85 -18.74
CA SER A 173 -22.12 6.02 -18.39
C SER A 173 -23.49 5.52 -17.95
N ARG A 174 -23.83 5.73 -16.68
CA ARG A 174 -25.21 5.61 -16.19
C ARG A 174 -26.07 6.70 -16.80
#